data_AF-A0A9D4CQU1-F1
#
_entry.id   AF-A0A9D4CQU1-F1
#
_cell.length_a   1.000
_cell.length_b   1.000
_cell.length_c   1.000
_cell.angle_alpha   90.00
_cell.angle_beta   90.00
_cell.angle_gamma   90.00
#
_symmetry.space_group_name_H-M   'P 1'
#
loop_
_entity.id
_entity.type
_entity.pdbx_description
1 polymer ?
#
loop_
_entity_poly.entity_id
_entity_poly.type
_entity_poly.pdbx_seq_one_letter_code
_entity_poly.pdbx_strand_id
1 'polypeptide(L)'
;MESPTGDLFYVKFTKYSVAQRWSAQDCKDNLCWCLTGKAGDFFANLVKKYGDMEYFDMIKRFEKRFGYQDLPATATIAFNTARQDVDEDLDDWADRIMTLATKAFRDLPEDYMYSQAILRFCHGCINKEAGEVAANARPSTMEAAVDKVKRAVHTHTAVHGRAKRDVR
;
A
#
# COMPACT_ATOMS: atom_id res chain seq x y z
N MET A 1 -3.95 2.37 -11.72
CA MET A 1 -2.97 1.55 -12.47
C MET A 1 -1.55 1.86 -11.97
N GLU A 2 -1.30 1.50 -10.72
CA GLU A 2 0.02 1.61 -10.11
C GLU A 2 0.81 0.34 -10.45
N SER A 3 1.85 0.53 -11.26
CA SER A 3 2.86 -0.49 -11.57
C SER A 3 3.66 -0.80 -10.28
N PRO A 4 4.36 -1.95 -10.18
CA PRO A 4 5.22 -2.35 -9.04
C PRO A 4 6.41 -1.43 -8.73
N THR A 5 6.39 -0.19 -9.22
CA THR A 5 7.35 0.92 -9.16
C THR A 5 7.53 1.52 -7.76
N GLY A 6 7.13 0.84 -6.68
CA GLY A 6 6.90 1.43 -5.35
C GLY A 6 8.11 2.02 -4.61
N ASP A 7 9.31 1.98 -5.19
CA ASP A 7 10.43 2.81 -4.72
C ASP A 7 10.34 4.18 -5.40
N LEU A 8 10.32 5.25 -4.59
CA LEU A 8 10.33 6.64 -5.06
C LEU A 8 11.43 6.88 -6.12
N PHE A 9 12.53 6.13 -6.03
CA PHE A 9 13.56 6.09 -7.06
C PHE A 9 13.01 5.73 -8.45
N TYR A 10 12.34 4.59 -8.60
CA TYR A 10 11.83 4.12 -9.90
C TYR A 10 10.72 5.02 -10.44
N VAL A 11 9.88 5.59 -9.58
CA VAL A 11 8.86 6.57 -10.01
C VAL A 11 9.52 7.81 -10.61
N LYS A 12 10.51 8.38 -9.91
CA LYS A 12 11.24 9.56 -10.40
C LYS A 12 12.01 9.24 -11.69
N PHE A 13 12.73 8.12 -11.72
CA PHE A 13 13.51 7.69 -12.86
C PHE A 13 12.63 7.47 -14.10
N THR A 14 11.49 6.79 -13.95
CA THR A 14 10.54 6.53 -15.05
C THR A 14 9.91 7.82 -15.56
N LYS A 15 9.49 8.74 -14.66
CA LYS A 15 8.96 10.04 -15.10
C LYS A 15 10.03 10.84 -15.86
N TYR A 16 11.27 10.80 -15.39
CA TYR A 16 12.37 11.50 -16.05
C TYR A 16 12.72 10.88 -17.42
N SER A 17 12.78 9.56 -17.52
CA SER A 17 13.09 8.87 -18.78
C SER A 17 12.03 9.14 -19.87
N VAL A 18 10.75 9.17 -19.48
CA VAL A 18 9.64 9.53 -20.38
C VAL A 18 9.77 10.98 -20.85
N ALA A 19 10.06 11.92 -19.93
CA ALA A 19 10.24 13.32 -20.28
C ALA A 19 11.41 13.55 -21.25
N GLN A 20 12.48 12.77 -21.12
CA GLN A 20 13.66 12.81 -21.98
C GLN A 20 13.55 11.92 -23.23
N ARG A 21 12.43 11.21 -23.42
CA ARG A 21 12.19 10.30 -24.56
C ARG A 21 13.26 9.22 -24.73
N TRP A 22 13.74 8.68 -23.62
CA TRP A 22 14.75 7.63 -23.62
C TRP A 22 14.26 6.35 -24.28
N SER A 23 15.13 5.74 -25.08
CA SER A 23 14.96 4.36 -25.53
C SER A 23 15.17 3.37 -24.38
N ALA A 24 14.85 2.09 -24.61
CA ALA A 24 15.16 1.04 -23.65
C ALA A 24 16.67 0.94 -23.35
N GLN A 25 17.52 1.22 -24.35
CA GLN A 25 18.97 1.23 -24.18
C GLN A 25 19.42 2.43 -23.35
N ASP A 26 18.90 3.63 -23.64
CA ASP A 26 19.19 4.83 -22.84
C ASP A 26 18.77 4.63 -21.38
N CYS A 27 17.64 3.98 -21.14
CA CYS A 27 17.21 3.64 -19.78
C CYS A 27 18.21 2.72 -19.06
N LYS A 28 18.77 1.70 -19.73
CA LYS A 28 19.78 0.80 -19.14
C LYS A 28 21.06 1.57 -18.80
N ASP A 29 21.54 2.37 -19.75
CA ASP A 29 22.81 3.09 -19.61
C ASP A 29 22.71 4.14 -18.49
N ASN A 30 21.61 4.89 -18.44
CA ASN A 30 21.37 5.86 -17.37
C ASN A 30 21.08 5.21 -16.03
N LEU A 31 20.42 4.05 -16.00
CA LEU A 31 20.21 3.31 -14.76
C LEU A 31 21.55 2.90 -14.14
N CYS A 32 22.52 2.44 -14.95
CA CYS A 32 23.86 2.08 -14.49
C CYS A 32 24.51 3.19 -13.65
N TRP A 33 24.42 4.45 -14.11
CA TRP A 33 25.00 5.61 -13.43
C TRP A 33 24.32 5.94 -12.09
N CYS A 34 23.07 5.54 -11.90
CA CYS A 34 22.35 5.76 -10.64
C CYS A 34 22.62 4.68 -9.59
N LEU A 35 23.14 3.52 -9.98
CA LEU A 35 23.29 2.37 -9.10
C LEU A 35 24.62 2.40 -8.36
N THR A 36 24.57 2.26 -7.03
CA THR A 36 25.75 2.20 -6.18
C THR A 36 25.69 1.00 -5.22
N GLY A 37 26.84 0.63 -4.66
CA GLY A 37 26.97 -0.48 -3.72
C GLY A 37 26.42 -1.80 -4.27
N LYS A 38 25.67 -2.54 -3.44
CA LYS A 38 25.12 -3.87 -3.78
C LYS A 38 24.24 -3.87 -5.03
N ALA A 39 23.58 -2.75 -5.34
CA ALA A 39 22.73 -2.62 -6.53
C ALA A 39 23.57 -2.49 -7.81
N GLY A 40 24.67 -1.73 -7.76
CA GLY A 40 25.66 -1.66 -8.84
C GLY A 40 26.37 -2.99 -9.07
N ASP A 41 26.77 -3.68 -7.99
CA ASP A 41 27.37 -5.02 -8.09
C ASP A 41 26.42 -6.02 -8.77
N PHE A 42 25.11 -5.92 -8.48
CA PHE A 42 24.12 -6.77 -9.12
C PHE A 42 23.94 -6.45 -10.60
N PHE A 43 23.90 -5.17 -10.97
CA PHE A 43 23.85 -4.74 -12.36
C PHE A 43 25.01 -5.31 -13.18
N ALA A 44 26.24 -5.12 -12.70
CA ALA A 44 27.44 -5.61 -13.36
C ALA A 44 27.40 -7.13 -13.59
N ASN A 45 26.90 -7.88 -12.59
CA ASN A 45 26.72 -9.34 -12.72
C ASN A 45 25.64 -9.72 -13.74
N LEU A 46 24.54 -8.97 -13.82
CA LEU A 46 23.48 -9.22 -14.81
C LEU A 46 23.99 -8.98 -16.23
N VAL A 47 24.67 -7.85 -16.48
CA VAL A 47 25.25 -7.53 -17.79
C VAL A 47 26.29 -8.58 -18.18
N LYS A 48 27.17 -8.98 -17.26
CA LYS A 48 28.18 -10.01 -17.53
C LYS A 48 27.56 -11.36 -17.90
N LYS A 49 26.45 -11.73 -17.29
CA LYS A 49 25.80 -13.04 -17.48
C LYS A 49 24.79 -13.04 -18.64
N TYR A 50 24.19 -11.90 -18.93
CA TYR A 50 23.10 -11.71 -19.87
C TYR A 50 23.29 -10.38 -20.62
N GLY A 51 24.32 -10.29 -21.46
CA GLY A 51 24.71 -9.04 -22.14
C GLY A 51 23.58 -8.37 -22.92
N ASP A 52 22.69 -9.16 -23.51
CA ASP A 52 21.57 -8.68 -24.32
C ASP A 52 20.24 -8.62 -23.54
N MET A 53 20.30 -8.55 -22.21
CA MET A 53 19.08 -8.49 -21.38
C MET A 53 18.30 -7.20 -21.63
N GLU A 54 17.02 -7.33 -21.95
CA GLU A 54 16.10 -6.21 -22.12
C GLU A 54 15.86 -5.42 -20.81
N TYR A 55 15.59 -4.12 -20.95
CA TYR A 55 15.48 -3.21 -19.82
C TYR A 55 14.40 -3.67 -18.83
N PHE A 56 13.23 -4.03 -19.34
CA PHE A 56 12.12 -4.50 -18.50
C PHE A 56 12.44 -5.80 -17.76
N ASP A 57 13.19 -6.72 -18.37
CA ASP A 57 13.59 -7.96 -17.72
C ASP A 57 14.66 -7.73 -16.66
N MET A 58 15.53 -6.73 -16.87
CA MET A 58 16.46 -6.26 -15.85
C MET A 58 15.70 -5.66 -14.66
N ILE A 59 14.73 -4.78 -14.88
CA ILE A 59 13.91 -4.21 -13.81
C ILE A 59 13.20 -5.30 -13.00
N LYS A 60 12.56 -6.29 -13.63
CA LYS A 60 11.94 -7.43 -12.92
C LYS A 60 12.91 -8.15 -11.99
N ARG A 61 14.18 -8.27 -12.39
CA ARG A 61 15.23 -8.91 -11.55
C ARG A 61 15.67 -8.01 -10.41
N PHE A 62 15.72 -6.70 -10.62
CA PHE A 62 15.95 -5.73 -9.55
C PHE A 62 14.81 -5.74 -8.54
N GLU A 63 13.57 -5.73 -8.99
CA GLU A 63 12.39 -5.87 -8.12
C GLU A 63 12.41 -7.17 -7.33
N LYS A 64 12.80 -8.28 -7.95
CA LYS A 64 12.94 -9.57 -7.25
C LYS A 64 14.03 -9.57 -6.17
N ARG A 65 15.14 -8.86 -6.37
CA ARG A 65 16.29 -8.87 -5.46
C ARG A 65 16.25 -7.78 -4.39
N PHE A 66 15.76 -6.59 -4.75
CA PHE A 66 15.81 -5.39 -3.94
C PHE A 66 14.43 -4.80 -3.64
N GLY A 67 13.39 -5.20 -4.36
CA GLY A 67 12.03 -4.91 -3.94
C GLY A 67 11.82 -5.56 -2.59
N TYR A 68 11.53 -4.74 -1.57
CA TYR A 68 11.12 -5.24 -0.27
C TYR A 68 9.80 -6.00 -0.48
N GLN A 69 9.90 -7.32 -0.58
CA GLN A 69 8.74 -8.21 -0.70
C GLN A 69 8.50 -8.80 0.69
N ASP A 70 7.53 -8.25 1.41
CA ASP A 70 6.81 -9.10 2.35
C ASP A 70 6.34 -10.31 1.53
N LEU A 71 6.58 -11.52 2.04
CA LEU A 71 5.99 -12.72 1.42
C LEU A 71 4.48 -12.43 1.30
N PRO A 72 3.83 -12.68 0.16
CA PRO A 72 2.39 -12.36 0.01
C PRO A 72 1.53 -12.90 1.16
N ALA A 73 1.93 -14.05 1.73
CA ALA A 73 1.33 -14.63 2.93
C ALA A 73 1.48 -13.76 4.19
N THR A 74 2.66 -13.17 4.45
CA THR A 74 2.87 -12.30 5.62
C THR A 74 2.14 -10.97 5.46
N ALA A 75 2.10 -10.42 4.24
CA ALA A 75 1.33 -9.20 3.94
C ALA A 75 -0.19 -9.43 4.15
N THR A 76 -0.70 -10.57 3.68
CA THR A 76 -2.11 -10.95 3.87
C THR A 76 -2.44 -11.17 5.36
N ILE A 77 -1.54 -11.78 6.12
CA ILE A 77 -1.72 -11.93 7.58
C ILE A 77 -1.75 -10.56 8.26
N ALA A 78 -0.77 -9.70 7.98
CA ALA A 78 -0.70 -8.35 8.55
C ALA A 78 -1.97 -7.54 8.26
N PHE A 79 -2.47 -7.61 7.02
CA PHE A 79 -3.74 -6.98 6.65
C PHE A 79 -4.92 -7.55 7.44
N ASN A 80 -5.05 -8.88 7.51
CA ASN A 80 -6.21 -9.51 8.15
C ASN A 80 -6.26 -9.31 9.68
N THR A 81 -5.09 -9.22 10.32
CA THR A 81 -4.99 -9.02 11.77
C THR A 81 -4.96 -7.55 12.18
N ALA A 82 -4.81 -6.61 11.24
CA ALA A 82 -4.76 -5.18 11.52
C ALA A 82 -5.99 -4.69 12.29
N ARG A 83 -5.73 -3.80 13.25
CA ARG A 83 -6.71 -3.06 14.07
C ARG A 83 -6.21 -1.62 14.22
N GLN A 84 -7.13 -0.68 14.37
CA GLN A 84 -6.83 0.71 14.70
C GLN A 84 -6.13 0.76 16.06
N ASP A 85 -5.02 1.51 16.14
CA ASP A 85 -4.26 1.71 17.38
C ASP A 85 -4.92 2.78 18.26
N VAL A 86 -4.74 2.70 19.58
CA VAL A 86 -5.45 3.54 20.58
C VAL A 86 -5.27 5.05 20.33
N ASP A 87 -4.09 5.43 19.85
CA ASP A 87 -3.71 6.82 19.58
C ASP A 87 -3.76 7.19 18.09
N GLU A 88 -4.24 6.27 17.24
CA GLU A 88 -4.36 6.46 15.79
C GLU A 88 -5.74 7.01 15.45
N ASP A 89 -5.78 8.12 14.70
CA ASP A 89 -7.04 8.65 14.23
C ASP A 89 -7.62 7.84 13.06
N LEU A 90 -8.84 8.16 12.64
CA LEU A 90 -9.51 7.38 11.59
C LEU A 90 -8.91 7.59 10.21
N ASP A 91 -8.29 8.75 9.95
CA ASP A 91 -7.71 9.06 8.64
C ASP A 91 -6.35 8.33 8.52
N ASP A 92 -5.52 8.37 9.56
CA ASP A 92 -4.27 7.60 9.64
C ASP A 92 -4.52 6.08 9.58
N TRP A 93 -5.57 5.60 10.26
CA TRP A 93 -5.98 4.19 10.19
C TRP A 93 -6.40 3.78 8.77
N ALA A 94 -7.13 4.65 8.07
CA ALA A 94 -7.53 4.41 6.69
C ALA A 94 -6.30 4.31 5.77
N ASP A 95 -5.36 5.24 5.88
CA ASP A 95 -4.12 5.25 5.09
C ASP A 95 -3.26 4.01 5.36
N ARG A 96 -3.16 3.59 6.62
CA ARG A 96 -2.43 2.37 7.00
C ARG A 96 -3.09 1.12 6.42
N ILE A 97 -4.42 1.01 6.50
CA ILE A 97 -5.15 -0.12 5.91
C ILE A 97 -4.99 -0.17 4.39
N MET A 98 -5.07 0.98 3.71
CA MET A 98 -4.84 1.05 2.27
C MET A 98 -3.44 0.57 1.91
N THR A 99 -2.43 1.00 2.67
CA THR A 99 -1.04 0.54 2.48
C THR A 99 -0.90 -0.97 2.65
N LEU A 100 -1.55 -1.55 3.66
CA LEU A 100 -1.54 -2.99 3.90
C LEU A 100 -2.30 -3.76 2.80
N ALA A 101 -3.44 -3.24 2.34
CA ALA A 101 -4.24 -3.84 1.28
C ALA A 101 -3.48 -3.90 -0.05
N THR A 102 -2.82 -2.80 -0.42
CA THR A 102 -1.99 -2.71 -1.63
C THR A 102 -0.87 -3.76 -1.61
N LYS A 103 -0.27 -4.02 -0.44
CA LYS A 103 0.74 -5.07 -0.29
C LYS A 103 0.14 -6.47 -0.33
N ALA A 104 -0.96 -6.70 0.37
CA ALA A 104 -1.60 -8.00 0.52
C ALA A 104 -2.24 -8.51 -0.78
N PHE A 105 -2.80 -7.61 -1.59
CA PHE A 105 -3.63 -7.95 -2.76
C PHE A 105 -3.07 -7.39 -4.07
N ARG A 106 -1.75 -7.16 -4.15
CA ARG A 106 -1.07 -6.56 -5.31
C ARG A 106 -1.34 -7.23 -6.66
N ASP A 107 -1.63 -8.54 -6.65
CA ASP A 107 -1.84 -9.35 -7.85
C ASP A 107 -3.33 -9.57 -8.16
N LEU A 108 -4.22 -8.93 -7.39
CA LEU A 108 -5.68 -9.02 -7.55
C LEU A 108 -6.24 -7.72 -8.13
N PRO A 109 -7.47 -7.74 -8.70
CA PRO A 109 -8.11 -6.55 -9.22
C PRO A 109 -8.21 -5.42 -8.18
N GLU A 110 -8.00 -4.17 -8.61
CA GLU A 110 -8.05 -2.98 -7.73
C GLU A 110 -9.38 -2.91 -6.95
N ASP A 111 -10.52 -3.18 -7.59
CA ASP A 111 -11.83 -3.20 -6.94
C ASP A 111 -11.93 -4.21 -5.80
N TYR A 112 -11.30 -5.39 -5.95
CA TYR A 112 -11.25 -6.38 -4.90
C TYR A 112 -10.44 -5.86 -3.72
N MET A 113 -9.26 -5.30 -3.97
CA MET A 113 -8.40 -4.70 -2.95
C MET A 113 -9.12 -3.60 -2.17
N TYR A 114 -9.78 -2.66 -2.85
CA TYR A 114 -10.56 -1.60 -2.20
C TYR A 114 -11.71 -2.18 -1.36
N SER A 115 -12.45 -3.17 -1.88
CA SER A 115 -13.55 -3.81 -1.13
C SER A 115 -13.06 -4.46 0.17
N GLN A 116 -11.91 -5.12 0.14
CA GLN A 116 -11.31 -5.73 1.33
C GLN A 116 -10.83 -4.65 2.30
N ALA A 117 -10.16 -3.61 1.81
CA ALA A 117 -9.65 -2.50 2.62
C ALA A 117 -10.78 -1.81 3.39
N ILE A 118 -11.88 -1.45 2.70
CA ILE A 118 -13.05 -0.82 3.31
C ILE A 118 -13.66 -1.71 4.41
N LEU A 119 -13.81 -3.01 4.14
CA LEU A 119 -14.36 -3.96 5.11
C LEU A 119 -13.43 -4.10 6.33
N ARG A 120 -12.12 -4.19 6.11
CA ARG A 120 -11.12 -4.30 7.17
C ARG A 120 -11.05 -3.04 8.02
N PHE A 121 -11.11 -1.88 7.39
CA PHE A 121 -11.17 -0.59 8.07
C PHE A 121 -12.34 -0.55 9.07
N CYS A 122 -13.55 -0.89 8.61
CA CYS A 122 -14.75 -0.90 9.45
C CYS A 122 -14.63 -1.89 10.62
N HIS A 123 -14.21 -3.13 10.34
CA HIS A 123 -14.08 -4.17 11.38
C HIS A 123 -12.89 -3.98 12.32
N GLY A 124 -11.91 -3.18 11.91
CA GLY A 124 -10.72 -2.90 12.70
C GLY A 124 -10.81 -1.65 13.57
N CYS A 125 -11.90 -0.88 13.48
CA CYS A 125 -12.12 0.31 14.30
C CYS A 125 -12.10 -0.01 15.81
N ILE A 126 -11.57 0.91 16.62
CA ILE A 126 -11.62 0.82 18.09
C ILE A 126 -13.07 0.82 18.58
N ASN A 127 -13.88 1.75 18.05
CA ASN A 127 -15.31 1.74 18.29
C ASN A 127 -15.97 0.69 17.38
N LYS A 128 -16.06 -0.53 17.91
CA LYS A 128 -16.61 -1.69 17.19
C LYS A 128 -18.03 -1.46 16.69
N GLU A 129 -18.88 -0.83 17.50
CA GLU A 129 -20.27 -0.55 17.15
C GLU A 129 -20.35 0.44 15.98
N ALA A 130 -19.59 1.54 16.03
CA ALA A 130 -19.53 2.50 14.93
C ALA A 130 -18.98 1.86 13.64
N GLY A 131 -17.98 0.98 13.77
CA GLY A 131 -17.44 0.19 12.67
C GLY A 131 -18.49 -0.75 12.04
N GLU A 132 -19.25 -1.47 12.85
CA GLU A 132 -20.34 -2.36 12.38
C GLU A 132 -21.46 -1.58 11.68
N VAL A 133 -21.88 -0.45 12.26
CA VAL A 133 -22.86 0.45 11.63
C VAL A 133 -22.37 0.93 10.26
N ALA A 134 -21.10 1.34 10.17
CA ALA A 134 -20.51 1.77 8.90
C ALA A 134 -20.44 0.62 7.89
N ALA A 135 -20.02 -0.58 8.30
CA ALA A 135 -19.94 -1.76 7.43
C ALA A 135 -21.32 -2.13 6.85
N ASN A 136 -22.36 -2.13 7.69
CA ASN A 136 -23.73 -2.46 7.29
C ASN A 136 -24.32 -1.47 6.30
N ALA A 137 -23.87 -0.21 6.33
CA ALA A 137 -24.24 0.82 5.38
C ALA A 137 -23.49 0.72 4.03
N ARG A 138 -22.65 -0.32 3.84
CA ARG A 138 -21.99 -0.71 2.58
C ARG A 138 -21.34 0.47 1.83
N PRO A 139 -20.38 1.16 2.44
CA PRO A 139 -19.62 2.21 1.76
C PRO A 139 -18.92 1.67 0.52
N SER A 140 -18.95 2.45 -0.56
CA SER A 140 -18.27 2.14 -1.82
C SER A 140 -16.86 2.73 -1.92
N THR A 141 -16.49 3.64 -1.01
CA THR A 141 -15.16 4.26 -0.95
C THR A 141 -14.67 4.32 0.50
N MET A 142 -13.36 4.49 0.67
CA MET A 142 -12.74 4.61 1.99
C MET A 142 -13.20 5.88 2.72
N GLU A 143 -13.27 7.00 2.01
CA GLU A 143 -13.75 8.29 2.54
C GLU A 143 -15.21 8.15 3.02
N ALA A 144 -16.04 7.48 2.23
CA ALA A 144 -17.41 7.21 2.60
C ALA A 144 -17.54 6.27 3.81
N ALA A 145 -16.56 5.42 4.09
CA ALA A 145 -16.49 4.57 5.27
C ALA A 145 -16.05 5.39 6.49
N VAL A 146 -14.98 6.16 6.37
CA VAL A 146 -14.47 7.10 7.40
C VAL A 146 -15.59 8.04 7.87
N ASP A 147 -16.30 8.68 6.95
CA ASP A 147 -17.41 9.57 7.26
C ASP A 147 -18.55 8.88 8.02
N LYS A 148 -18.85 7.62 7.67
CA LYS A 148 -19.90 6.85 8.33
C LYS A 148 -19.48 6.46 9.75
N VAL A 149 -18.24 6.07 9.97
CA VAL A 149 -17.71 5.80 11.31
C VAL A 149 -17.72 7.07 12.14
N LYS A 150 -17.21 8.19 11.61
CA LYS A 150 -17.25 9.52 12.28
C LYS A 150 -18.67 9.87 12.70
N ARG A 151 -19.64 9.77 11.78
CA ARG A 151 -21.07 10.01 12.08
C ARG A 151 -21.61 9.07 13.16
N ALA A 152 -21.34 7.77 13.09
CA ALA A 152 -21.84 6.81 14.08
C ALA A 152 -21.26 7.09 15.49
N VAL A 153 -19.98 7.42 15.59
CA VAL A 153 -19.34 7.83 16.86
C VAL A 153 -20.01 9.09 17.43
N HIS A 154 -20.25 10.10 16.60
CA HIS A 154 -20.90 11.33 17.04
C HIS A 154 -22.36 11.12 17.44
N THR A 155 -23.14 10.37 16.66
CA THR A 155 -24.55 10.05 16.97
C THR A 155 -24.64 9.28 18.28
N HIS A 156 -23.82 8.26 18.48
CA HIS A 156 -23.79 7.52 19.74
C HIS A 156 -23.47 8.44 20.93
N THR A 157 -22.48 9.33 20.78
CA THR A 157 -22.11 10.29 21.83
C THR A 157 -23.24 11.29 22.14
N ALA A 158 -23.98 11.73 21.12
CA ALA A 158 -25.08 12.67 21.25
C ALA A 158 -26.36 12.02 21.86
N VAL A 159 -26.64 10.77 21.51
CA VAL A 159 -27.85 10.04 21.96
C VAL A 159 -27.66 9.44 23.36
N HIS A 160 -26.48 8.91 23.66
CA HIS A 160 -26.24 8.17 24.91
C HIS A 160 -25.36 8.92 25.92
N GLY A 161 -24.82 10.09 25.56
CA GLY A 161 -23.85 10.83 26.39
C GLY A 161 -22.50 10.12 26.48
N ARG A 162 -21.44 10.84 26.91
CA ARG A 162 -20.14 10.21 27.20
C ARG A 162 -20.35 9.18 28.32
N ALA A 163 -20.11 7.90 28.02
CA ALA A 163 -20.05 6.86 29.04
C ALA A 163 -19.05 7.30 30.13
N LYS A 164 -19.52 7.37 31.38
CA LYS A 164 -18.63 7.56 32.53
C LYS A 164 -17.60 6.44 32.49
N ARG A 165 -16.32 6.80 32.55
CA ARG A 165 -15.24 5.83 32.80
C ARG A 165 -15.57 5.12 34.11
N ASP A 166 -15.87 3.83 34.05
CA ASP A 166 -15.88 3.01 35.25
C ASP A 166 -14.45 2.95 35.77
N VAL A 167 -14.26 3.62 36.92
CA VAL A 167 -13.09 3.44 37.76
C VAL A 167 -13.27 2.10 38.46
N ARG A 168 -12.43 1.13 38.14
CA ARG A 168 -12.14 0.02 39.06
C ARG A 168 -10.71 -0.47 38.91
#